data_AF-A0A1H7XZX0-F1
#
_entry.id   AF-A0A1H7XZX0-F1
#
_cell.length_a   1.000
_cell.length_b   1.000
_cell.length_c   1.000
_cell.angle_alpha   90.00
_cell.angle_beta   90.00
_cell.angle_gamma   90.00
#
_symmetry.space_group_name_H-M   'P 1'
#
loop_
_entity.id
_entity.type
_entity.pdbx_description
1 polymer ?
#
loop_
_entity_poly.entity_id
_entity_poly.type
_entity_poly.pdbx_seq_one_letter_code
_entity_poly.pdbx_strand_id
1 'polypeptide(L)'
;MLRENAGLTQKQLAEEFNIYYNPVISMYESEKRALPIDVLVKYSEKFNVSTDWILKGDISKEYEDEFDLIMKKIRHSKYKEIAMIQLTALLSIL
;
A
#
# COMPACT_ATOMS: atom_id res chain seq x y z
N MET A 1 8.11 -5.05 -6.02
CA MET A 1 8.02 -5.31 -4.55
C MET A 1 8.42 -4.04 -3.79
N LEU A 2 7.91 -3.72 -2.58
CA LEU A 2 8.21 -2.45 -1.85
C LEU A 2 9.70 -2.10 -1.78
N ARG A 3 10.53 -3.06 -1.36
CA ARG A 3 11.99 -2.94 -1.28
C ARG A 3 12.62 -2.60 -2.63
N GLU A 4 12.20 -3.29 -3.69
CA GLU A 4 12.73 -3.10 -5.05
C GLU A 4 12.33 -1.75 -5.63
N ASN A 5 11.10 -1.29 -5.36
CA ASN A 5 10.63 0.03 -5.77
C ASN A 5 11.43 1.16 -5.11
N ALA A 6 11.98 0.90 -3.92
CA ALA A 6 12.90 1.80 -3.23
C ALA A 6 14.38 1.63 -3.67
N GLY A 7 14.68 0.75 -4.63
CA GLY A 7 16.04 0.51 -5.13
C GLY A 7 16.97 -0.20 -4.14
N LEU A 8 16.43 -0.88 -3.12
CA LEU A 8 17.22 -1.51 -2.07
C LEU A 8 17.48 -2.99 -2.37
N THR A 9 18.68 -3.48 -2.04
CA THR A 9 18.96 -4.92 -1.96
C THR A 9 18.43 -5.51 -0.65
N GLN A 10 18.23 -6.85 -0.60
CA GLN A 10 17.81 -7.52 0.64
C GLN A 10 18.82 -7.32 1.78
N LYS A 11 20.11 -7.27 1.46
CA LYS A 11 21.18 -6.99 2.42
C LYS A 11 21.06 -5.57 3.00
N GLN A 12 20.87 -4.55 2.16
CA GLN A 12 20.71 -3.17 2.62
C GLN A 12 19.48 -3.03 3.53
N LEU A 13 18.35 -3.65 3.16
CA LEU A 13 17.15 -3.59 4.01
C LEU A 13 17.36 -4.31 5.36
N ALA A 14 18.05 -5.44 5.36
CA ALA A 14 18.38 -6.15 6.60
C ALA A 14 19.28 -5.29 7.51
N GLU A 15 20.29 -4.62 6.95
CA GLU A 15 21.17 -3.70 7.66
C GLU A 15 20.38 -2.52 8.27
N GLU A 16 19.50 -1.89 7.48
CA GLU A 16 18.65 -0.79 7.97
C GLU A 16 17.71 -1.24 9.10
N PHE A 17 17.20 -2.48 9.03
CA PHE A 17 16.31 -3.02 10.06
C PHE A 17 17.05 -3.60 11.26
N ASN A 18 18.39 -3.51 11.30
CA ASN A 18 19.24 -4.15 12.31
C ASN A 18 18.97 -5.66 12.43
N ILE A 19 18.78 -6.32 11.28
CA ILE A 19 18.56 -7.76 11.17
C ILE A 19 19.86 -8.40 10.74
N TYR A 20 20.50 -9.13 11.65
CA TYR A 20 21.82 -9.73 11.42
C TYR A 20 21.80 -10.90 10.41
N TYR A 21 20.67 -11.59 10.24
CA TYR A 21 20.53 -12.71 9.30
C TYR A 21 19.86 -12.25 8.00
N ASN A 22 20.65 -11.74 7.06
CA ASN A 22 20.19 -11.22 5.76
C ASN A 22 19.23 -12.15 4.98
N PRO A 23 19.43 -13.49 4.94
CA PRO A 23 18.52 -14.37 4.21
C PRO A 23 17.09 -14.35 4.74
N VAL A 24 16.84 -13.86 5.96
CA VAL A 24 15.49 -13.76 6.51
C VAL A 24 14.59 -12.83 5.70
N ILE A 25 15.13 -11.76 5.12
CA ILE A 25 14.36 -10.83 4.27
C ILE A 25 13.82 -11.60 3.07
N SER A 26 14.64 -12.43 2.44
CA SER A 26 14.21 -13.31 1.35
C SER A 26 13.12 -14.29 1.79
N MET A 27 13.22 -14.84 3.00
CA MET A 27 12.20 -15.75 3.55
C MET A 27 10.87 -15.04 3.81
N TYR A 28 10.90 -13.77 4.25
CA TYR A 28 9.71 -12.94 4.39
C TYR A 28 9.08 -12.63 3.03
N GLU A 29 9.89 -12.17 2.07
CA GLU A 29 9.45 -11.78 0.73
C GLU A 29 8.95 -12.96 -0.12
N SER A 30 9.34 -14.19 0.23
CA SER A 30 8.91 -15.42 -0.46
C SER A 30 7.91 -16.24 0.33
N GLU A 31 7.34 -15.68 1.40
CA GLU A 31 6.33 -16.33 2.28
C GLU A 31 6.80 -17.62 2.96
N LYS A 32 8.09 -17.95 2.86
CA LYS A 32 8.70 -19.13 3.52
C LYS A 32 8.76 -18.97 5.03
N ARG A 33 8.61 -17.75 5.55
CA ARG A 33 8.56 -17.44 6.97
C ARG A 33 7.58 -16.31 7.23
N ALA A 34 6.76 -16.46 8.27
CA ALA A 34 5.89 -15.39 8.74
C ALA A 34 6.70 -14.16 9.20
N LEU A 35 6.23 -12.98 8.83
CA LEU A 35 6.83 -11.70 9.20
C LEU A 35 6.54 -11.38 10.68
N PRO A 36 7.56 -11.20 11.54
CA PRO A 36 7.36 -10.75 12.91
C PRO A 36 6.73 -9.35 12.98
N ILE A 37 5.95 -9.08 14.03
CA ILE A 37 5.21 -7.81 14.18
C ILE A 37 6.15 -6.60 14.20
N ASP A 38 7.29 -6.69 14.88
CA ASP A 38 8.28 -5.61 14.92
C ASP A 38 8.87 -5.30 13.54
N VAL A 39 9.09 -6.34 12.72
CA VAL A 39 9.57 -6.17 11.34
C VAL A 39 8.45 -5.61 10.44
N LEU A 40 7.21 -6.04 10.64
CA LEU A 40 6.04 -5.50 9.94
C LEU A 40 5.89 -3.99 10.16
N VAL A 41 6.05 -3.51 11.41
CA VAL A 41 6.03 -2.08 11.73
C VAL A 41 7.18 -1.35 11.03
N LYS A 42 8.40 -1.92 11.02
CA LYS A 42 9.55 -1.33 10.29
C LYS A 42 9.28 -1.20 8.79
N TYR A 43 8.64 -2.20 8.15
CA TYR A 43 8.21 -2.10 6.75
C TYR A 43 7.20 -0.95 6.56
N SER A 44 6.18 -0.90 7.43
CA SER A 44 5.12 0.13 7.36
C SER A 44 5.71 1.54 7.41
N GLU A 45 6.60 1.80 8.38
CA GLU A 45 7.26 3.10 8.55
C GLU A 45 8.23 3.42 7.40
N LYS A 46 9.08 2.46 6.99
CA LYS A 46 10.10 2.66 5.95
C LYS A 46 9.49 2.99 4.60
N PHE A 47 8.40 2.31 4.23
CA PHE A 47 7.79 2.43 2.91
C PHE A 47 6.54 3.30 2.90
N ASN A 48 6.18 3.90 4.04
CA ASN A 48 5.01 4.74 4.21
C ASN A 48 3.72 4.08 3.69
N VAL A 49 3.50 2.83 4.11
CA VAL A 49 2.30 2.04 3.79
C VAL A 49 1.68 1.52 5.08
N SER A 50 0.38 1.24 5.09
CA SER A 50 -0.26 0.63 6.26
C SER A 50 0.18 -0.83 6.43
N THR A 51 0.13 -1.32 7.67
CA THR A 51 0.32 -2.76 7.94
C THR A 51 -0.72 -3.61 7.22
N ASP A 52 -1.95 -3.11 7.09
CA ASP A 52 -3.02 -3.77 6.35
C ASP A 52 -2.67 -3.95 4.87
N TRP A 53 -2.05 -2.96 4.22
CA TRP A 53 -1.57 -3.10 2.84
C TRP A 53 -0.51 -4.21 2.72
N ILE A 54 0.39 -4.33 3.70
CA ILE A 54 1.42 -5.39 3.70
C ILE A 54 0.78 -6.77 3.88
N LEU A 55 -0.22 -6.88 4.74
CA LEU A 55 -0.84 -8.16 5.11
C LEU A 55 -1.91 -8.64 4.11
N LYS A 56 -2.66 -7.72 3.50
CA LYS A 56 -3.79 -8.00 2.62
C LYS A 56 -3.50 -7.69 1.15
N GLY A 57 -2.40 -7.00 0.87
CA GLY A 57 -2.10 -6.46 -0.44
C GLY A 57 -2.84 -5.15 -0.72
N ASP A 58 -2.82 -4.74 -1.99
CA ASP A 58 -3.52 -3.54 -2.42
C ASP A 58 -5.04 -3.76 -2.43
N ILE A 59 -5.72 -3.15 -1.47
CA ILE A 59 -7.19 -3.13 -1.38
C ILE A 59 -7.82 -2.02 -2.24
N SER A 60 -7.03 -1.23 -2.98
CA SER A 60 -7.52 -0.19 -3.90
C SER A 60 -8.62 -0.71 -4.82
N LYS A 61 -8.51 -1.96 -5.27
CA LYS A 61 -9.50 -2.62 -6.13
C LYS A 61 -10.90 -2.67 -5.50
N GLU A 62 -11.00 -2.88 -4.19
CA GLU A 62 -12.29 -2.88 -3.49
C GLU A 62 -12.94 -1.48 -3.51
N TYR A 63 -12.12 -0.43 -3.37
CA TYR A 63 -12.57 0.95 -3.47
C TYR A 63 -12.87 1.39 -4.91
N GLU A 64 -12.12 0.90 -5.90
CA GLU A 64 -12.40 1.12 -7.32
C GLU A 64 -13.77 0.53 -7.70
N ASP A 65 -14.06 -0.70 -7.25
CA ASP A 65 -15.35 -1.35 -7.49
C ASP A 65 -16.52 -0.57 -6.84
N GLU A 66 -16.33 -0.07 -5.61
CA GLU A 66 -17.33 0.77 -4.92
C GLU A 66 -17.53 2.12 -5.63
N PHE A 67 -16.44 2.78 -6.01
CA PHE A 67 -16.48 4.05 -6.73
C PHE A 67 -17.21 3.90 -8.07
N ASP A 68 -16.90 2.87 -8.84
CA ASP A 68 -17.57 2.55 -10.09
C ASP A 68 -19.07 2.31 -9.88
N LEU A 69 -19.45 1.61 -8.80
CA LEU A 69 -20.84 1.39 -8.44
C LEU A 69 -21.56 2.71 -8.14
N ILE A 70 -20.95 3.60 -7.37
CA ILE A 70 -21.49 4.93 -7.05
C ILE A 70 -21.64 5.76 -8.33
N MET A 71 -20.61 5.81 -9.17
CA MET A 71 -20.62 6.55 -10.42
C MET A 71 -21.63 5.99 -11.43
N LYS A 72 -21.92 4.69 -11.41
CA LYS A 72 -23.01 4.08 -12.21
C LYS A 72 -24.41 4.48 -11.71
N LYS A 73 -24.59 4.70 -10.40
CA LYS A 73 -25.89 5.13 -9.81
C LYS A 73 -26.25 6.57 -10.18
N ILE A 74 -25.27 7.44 -10.41
CA ILE A 74 -25.49 8.83 -10.83
C ILE A 74 -25.88 8.85 -12.32
N ARG A 75 -27.17 9.02 -12.63
CA ARG A 75 -27.67 8.86 -14.01
C ARG A 75 -27.27 10.00 -14.96
N HIS A 76 -27.26 11.24 -14.50
CA HIS A 76 -26.98 12.39 -15.35
C HIS A 76 -25.49 12.75 -15.32
N SER A 77 -24.89 12.89 -16.50
CA SER A 77 -23.47 13.23 -16.69
C SER A 77 -23.08 14.50 -15.93
N LYS A 78 -23.92 15.54 -15.96
CA LYS A 78 -23.69 16.80 -15.24
C LYS A 78 -23.45 16.59 -13.74
N TYR A 79 -24.17 15.66 -13.10
CA TYR A 79 -23.98 15.40 -11.67
C TYR A 79 -22.74 14.54 -11.39
N LYS A 80 -22.32 13.68 -12.33
CA LYS A 80 -21.03 12.99 -12.23
C LYS A 80 -19.88 13.99 -12.26
N GLU A 81 -19.95 14.94 -13.19
CA GLU A 81 -18.93 15.99 -13.34
C GLU A 81 -18.83 16.85 -12.08
N ILE A 82 -19.96 17.29 -11.52
CA ILE A 82 -19.99 18.04 -10.26
C ILE A 82 -19.39 17.22 -9.11
N ALA A 83 -19.75 15.93 -8.99
CA ALA A 83 -19.21 15.05 -7.94
C ALA A 83 -17.69 14.89 -8.06
N MET A 84 -17.17 14.74 -9.29
CA MET A 84 -15.72 14.67 -9.53
C MET A 84 -15.02 15.96 -9.13
N ILE A 85 -15.55 17.12 -9.52
CA ILE A 85 -14.98 18.42 -9.15
C ILE A 85 -14.93 18.59 -7.63
N GLN A 86 -15.99 18.21 -6.93
CA GLN A 86 -16.03 18.27 -5.46
C GLN A 86 -15.00 17.33 -4.82
N LEU A 87 -14.85 16.11 -5.34
CA LEU A 87 -13.85 15.16 -4.84
C LEU A 87 -12.41 15.69 -5.06
N THR A 88 -12.12 16.25 -6.24
CA THR A 88 -10.83 16.88 -6.52
C THR A 88 -10.55 18.06 -5.59
N ALA A 89 -11.57 18.89 -5.32
CA ALA A 89 -11.45 19.99 -4.38
C ALA A 89 -11.10 19.50 -2.97
N LEU A 90 -11.78 18.47 -2.46
CA LEU A 90 -11.48 17.87 -1.14
C LEU A 90 -10.04 17.35 -1.06
N LEU A 91 -9.58 16.63 -2.09
CA LEU A 91 -8.22 16.08 -2.13
C LEU A 91 -7.14 17.16 -2.19
N SER A 92 -7.44 18.34 -2.72
CA SER A 92 -6.49 19.45 -2.80
C SER A 92 -6.23 20.16 -1.47
N ILE A 93 -6.99 19.84 -0.42
CA ILE A 93 -6.92 20.47 0.91
C ILE A 93 -6.37 19.48 1.96
N LEU A 94 -6.15 18.22 1.57
CA LEU A 94 -5.51 17.16 2.38
C LEU A 94 -4.01 17.08 2.06
#